data_AF-A0A6C0JNS5-F1
#
_entry.id   AF-A0A6C0JNS5-F1
#
_cell.length_a   1.000
_cell.length_b   1.000
_cell.length_c   1.000
_cell.angle_alpha   90.00
_cell.angle_beta   90.00
_cell.angle_gamma   90.00
#
_symmetry.space_group_name_H-M   'P 1'
#
loop_
_entity.id
_entity.type
_entity.pdbx_description
1 polymer ?
#
loop_
_entity_poly.entity_id
_entity_poly.type
_entity_poly.pdbx_seq_one_letter_code
_entity_poly.pdbx_strand_id
1 'polypeptide(L)'
;MVINSPNKMPKPTRDQQFQKSFEGFFEDLSFNYPNLTEYKITNTTDNKSCCDHTYLLHIPREIIAYHLDLTIIDRDGTEIGPGPVMKHQEIPNKKDFKKHYNDYFKDYQLEIGKILVSYTEIFDFWYEKEDDRITNDEIRNGIIHSDLSEYDVFMKILVVYHKTHFPFPIPLTNEEKLDKRCRQLETRNNELVLNLNGLTNMYQEKEEQNTYLRHRLRVERRIANNKYKAMIEKIQKKFSEYYDKLVEKDECPVCYEEIIAEKLKVPGCCHSICKGCAEKCDKCPICRESYLL
;
A
#
# COMPACT_ATOMS: atom_id res chain seq x y z
N MET A 1 -46.05 3.52 -1.60
CA MET A 1 -45.18 3.25 -0.43
C MET A 1 -44.34 4.49 -0.18
N VAL A 2 -44.62 5.21 0.90
CA VAL A 2 -43.83 6.37 1.32
C VAL A 2 -42.56 5.81 1.96
N ILE A 3 -41.42 5.99 1.29
CA ILE A 3 -40.12 5.62 1.83
C ILE A 3 -39.81 6.67 2.90
N ASN A 4 -39.98 6.31 4.17
CA ASN A 4 -39.54 7.14 5.28
C ASN A 4 -38.03 7.34 5.15
N SER A 5 -37.63 8.58 4.88
CA SER A 5 -36.23 9.00 4.92
C SER A 5 -35.62 8.58 6.26
N PRO A 6 -34.41 7.98 6.27
CA PRO A 6 -33.74 7.61 7.50
C PRO A 6 -33.58 8.86 8.37
N ASN A 7 -34.02 8.73 9.62
CA ASN A 7 -33.96 9.78 10.63
C ASN A 7 -32.49 10.24 10.75
N LYS A 8 -32.14 11.37 10.14
CA LYS A 8 -30.77 11.90 10.17
C LYS A 8 -30.41 12.12 11.63
N MET A 9 -29.44 11.37 12.14
CA MET A 9 -28.91 11.63 13.48
C MET A 9 -28.49 13.10 13.58
N PRO A 10 -28.78 13.78 14.70
CA PRO A 10 -28.38 15.16 14.88
C PRO A 10 -26.87 15.31 14.66
N LYS A 11 -26.46 16.33 13.90
CA LYS A 11 -25.04 16.64 13.76
C LYS A 11 -24.46 16.93 15.15
N PRO A 12 -23.26 16.41 15.48
CA PRO A 12 -22.66 16.65 16.78
C PRO A 12 -22.45 18.15 17.00
N THR A 13 -22.66 18.62 18.22
CA THR A 13 -22.46 20.04 18.57
C THR A 13 -20.97 20.40 18.50
N ARG A 14 -20.63 21.70 18.45
CA ARG A 14 -19.23 22.17 18.51
C ARG A 14 -18.49 21.65 19.74
N ASP A 15 -19.19 21.57 20.86
CA ASP A 15 -18.72 21.03 22.14
C ASP A 15 -18.38 19.53 22.02
N GLN A 16 -19.32 18.71 21.52
CA GLN A 16 -19.08 17.28 21.30
C GLN A 16 -17.93 17.01 20.33
N GLN A 17 -17.83 17.82 19.27
CA GLN A 17 -16.73 17.69 18.31
C GLN A 17 -15.39 18.05 18.93
N PHE A 18 -15.34 19.08 19.77
CA PHE A 18 -14.11 19.46 20.46
C PHE A 18 -13.70 18.42 21.52
N GLN A 19 -14.64 17.93 22.34
CA GLN A 19 -14.36 16.88 23.32
C GLN A 19 -13.76 15.64 22.65
N LYS A 20 -14.35 15.20 21.53
CA LYS A 20 -13.84 14.07 20.75
C LYS A 20 -12.48 14.35 20.08
N SER A 21 -12.26 15.58 19.63
CA SER A 21 -10.94 15.98 19.14
C SER A 21 -9.91 15.99 20.27
N PHE A 22 -10.30 16.38 21.48
CA PHE A 22 -9.44 16.43 22.64
C PHE A 22 -9.11 15.03 23.15
N GLU A 23 -10.05 14.07 23.08
CA GLU A 23 -9.78 12.64 23.28
C GLU A 23 -8.63 12.17 22.37
N GLY A 24 -8.68 12.49 21.07
CA GLY A 24 -7.61 12.15 20.14
C GLY A 24 -6.28 12.82 20.44
N PHE A 25 -6.28 14.04 21.00
CA PHE A 25 -5.07 14.68 21.52
C PHE A 25 -4.54 13.98 22.77
N PHE A 26 -5.43 13.61 23.70
CA PHE A 26 -5.04 12.97 24.95
C PHE A 26 -4.48 11.56 24.71
N GLU A 27 -5.03 10.81 23.74
CA GLU A 27 -4.48 9.55 23.27
C GLU A 27 -3.05 9.73 22.71
N ASP A 28 -2.81 10.75 21.87
CA ASP A 28 -1.46 11.06 21.35
C ASP A 28 -0.48 11.45 22.48
N LEU A 29 -0.96 12.23 23.46
CA LEU A 29 -0.17 12.62 24.62
C LEU A 29 0.19 11.41 25.50
N SER A 30 -0.73 10.46 25.67
CA SER A 30 -0.50 9.24 26.46
C SER A 30 0.63 8.36 25.91
N PHE A 31 0.97 8.50 24.62
CA PHE A 31 2.12 7.81 24.03
C PHE A 31 3.45 8.28 24.65
N ASN A 32 3.53 9.56 25.04
CA ASN A 32 4.69 10.13 25.73
C ASN A 32 4.59 10.02 27.26
N TYR A 33 3.37 9.88 27.78
CA TYR A 33 3.07 9.76 29.20
C TYR A 33 2.15 8.56 29.47
N PRO A 34 2.67 7.32 29.46
CA PRO A 34 1.84 6.11 29.52
C PRO A 34 1.01 5.96 30.80
N ASN A 35 1.39 6.68 31.86
CA ASN A 35 0.67 6.70 33.14
C ASN A 35 -0.38 7.82 33.24
N LEU A 36 -0.58 8.61 32.18
CA LEU A 36 -1.61 9.63 32.08
C LEU A 36 -2.84 9.03 31.39
N THR A 37 -3.85 8.70 32.17
CA THR A 37 -5.01 7.91 31.72
C THR A 37 -6.35 8.60 31.95
N GLU A 38 -6.49 9.44 32.98
CA GLU A 38 -7.74 10.11 33.30
C GLU A 38 -7.61 11.62 33.20
N TYR A 39 -8.65 12.23 32.61
CA TYR A 39 -8.87 13.66 32.59
C TYR A 39 -10.37 13.94 32.49
N LYS A 40 -10.75 15.19 32.80
CA LYS A 40 -12.09 15.71 32.57
C LYS A 40 -12.00 17.07 31.92
N ILE A 41 -12.65 17.22 30.75
CA ILE A 41 -12.78 18.50 30.08
C ILE A 41 -14.25 18.94 30.10
N THR A 42 -14.52 20.15 30.59
CA THR A 42 -15.88 20.68 30.74
C THR A 42 -16.00 22.04 30.08
N ASN A 43 -17.02 22.21 29.23
CA ASN A 43 -17.32 23.52 28.65
C ASN A 43 -17.97 24.44 29.70
N THR A 44 -17.32 25.56 29.96
CA THR A 44 -17.71 26.56 30.97
C THR A 44 -18.30 27.83 30.36
N THR A 45 -18.51 27.87 29.05
CA THR A 45 -19.09 29.02 28.36
C THR A 45 -20.58 29.14 28.61
N ASP A 46 -21.01 30.30 29.10
CA ASP A 46 -22.42 30.61 29.33
C ASP A 46 -23.25 30.56 28.05
N ASN A 47 -22.77 31.22 26.99
CA ASN A 47 -23.43 31.24 25.69
C ASN A 47 -22.80 30.27 24.69
N LYS A 48 -23.31 29.04 24.63
CA LYS A 48 -22.80 27.99 23.71
C LYS A 48 -23.00 28.28 22.21
N SER A 49 -23.64 29.40 21.84
CA SER A 49 -23.74 29.86 20.45
C SER A 49 -22.69 30.90 20.06
N CYS A 50 -21.85 31.35 21.00
CA CYS A 50 -20.81 32.34 20.70
C CYS A 50 -19.67 31.74 19.85
N CYS A 51 -18.76 32.60 19.42
CA CYS A 51 -17.61 32.21 18.62
C CYS A 51 -16.41 31.76 19.45
N ASP A 52 -16.49 31.82 20.77
CA ASP A 52 -15.39 31.62 21.70
C ASP A 52 -15.82 30.72 22.87
N HIS A 53 -15.37 29.48 22.85
CA HIS A 53 -15.67 28.54 23.92
C HIS A 53 -14.49 28.45 24.91
N THR A 54 -14.79 28.39 26.20
CA THR A 54 -13.84 28.20 27.29
C THR A 54 -14.08 26.85 27.93
N TYR A 55 -13.05 26.03 27.97
CA TYR A 55 -13.07 24.71 28.56
C TYR A 55 -12.17 24.69 29.79
N LEU A 56 -12.67 24.05 30.85
CA LEU A 56 -11.89 23.70 32.02
C LEU A 56 -11.42 22.25 31.87
N LEU A 57 -10.11 22.07 31.76
CA LEU A 57 -9.45 20.79 31.84
C LEU A 57 -9.02 20.53 33.28
N HIS A 58 -9.37 19.37 33.80
CA HIS A 58 -8.93 18.84 35.10
C HIS A 58 -8.25 17.50 34.86
N ILE A 59 -7.02 17.38 35.36
CA ILE A 59 -6.24 16.14 35.35
C ILE A 59 -5.96 15.78 36.81
N PRO A 60 -6.65 14.77 37.37
CA PRO A 60 -6.44 14.36 38.76
C PRO A 60 -5.06 13.73 38.93
N ARG A 61 -4.41 13.98 40.08
CA ARG A 61 -3.11 13.39 40.39
C ARG A 61 -3.21 11.94 40.82
N GLU A 62 -4.20 11.66 41.67
CA GLU A 62 -4.52 10.31 42.13
C GLU A 62 -5.77 9.79 41.43
N ILE A 63 -5.67 8.57 40.90
CA ILE A 63 -6.77 7.87 40.23
C ILE A 63 -6.96 6.48 40.82
N ILE A 64 -8.13 5.90 40.62
CA ILE A 64 -8.41 4.55 41.08
C ILE A 64 -7.72 3.56 40.12
N ALA A 65 -6.76 2.79 40.62
CA ALA A 65 -6.11 1.74 39.86
C ALA A 65 -7.00 0.50 39.73
N TYR A 66 -7.58 0.06 40.86
CA TYR A 66 -8.49 -1.07 40.96
C TYR A 66 -9.19 -1.07 42.33
N HIS A 67 -10.25 -1.86 42.47
CA HIS A 67 -10.92 -2.09 43.74
C HIS A 67 -10.49 -3.45 44.33
N LEU A 68 -10.26 -3.47 45.64
CA LEU A 68 -10.05 -4.70 46.42
C LEU A 68 -11.33 -5.06 47.17
N ASP A 69 -11.82 -6.27 46.93
CA ASP A 69 -13.01 -6.81 47.59
C ASP A 69 -12.71 -7.36 49.00
N LEU A 70 -11.45 -7.67 49.29
CA LEU A 70 -10.98 -8.28 50.53
C LEU A 70 -9.71 -7.58 51.03
N THR A 71 -9.48 -7.59 52.34
CA THR A 71 -8.21 -7.16 52.94
C THR A 71 -7.11 -8.16 52.58
N ILE A 72 -6.03 -7.68 51.98
CA ILE A 72 -4.80 -8.43 51.70
C ILE A 72 -3.68 -7.88 52.58
N ILE A 73 -2.76 -8.74 53.02
CA ILE A 73 -1.54 -8.32 53.73
C ILE A 73 -0.43 -8.24 52.68
N ASP A 74 0.14 -7.06 52.47
CA ASP A 74 1.25 -6.84 51.55
C ASP A 74 2.57 -7.39 52.14
N ARG A 75 3.62 -7.45 51.32
CA ARG A 75 4.92 -8.07 51.66
C ARG A 75 5.65 -7.42 52.83
N ASP A 76 5.33 -6.17 53.11
CA ASP A 76 5.83 -5.38 54.24
C ASP A 76 4.96 -5.51 55.51
N GLY A 77 3.88 -6.29 55.44
CA GLY A 77 2.93 -6.49 56.54
C GLY A 77 1.78 -5.48 56.56
N THR A 78 1.69 -4.58 55.57
CA THR A 78 0.62 -3.59 55.50
C THR A 78 -0.70 -4.23 55.09
N GLU A 79 -1.78 -3.99 55.83
CA GLU A 79 -3.13 -4.38 55.43
C GLU A 79 -3.68 -3.42 54.38
N ILE A 80 -4.01 -3.94 53.20
CA ILE A 80 -4.61 -3.19 52.09
C ILE A 80 -6.01 -3.73 51.82
N GLY A 81 -7.03 -2.87 51.87
CA GLY A 81 -8.42 -3.19 51.54
C GLY A 81 -9.32 -3.50 52.75
N PRO A 82 -10.64 -3.68 52.52
CA PRO A 82 -11.37 -3.53 51.25
C PRO A 82 -11.54 -2.05 50.85
N GLY A 83 -11.48 -1.76 49.55
CA GLY A 83 -11.61 -0.38 49.04
C GLY A 83 -10.85 -0.10 47.73
N PRO A 84 -10.93 1.14 47.23
CA PRO A 84 -10.16 1.57 46.07
C PRO A 84 -8.66 1.64 46.39
N VAL A 85 -7.85 1.09 45.50
CA VAL A 85 -6.40 1.27 45.51
C VAL A 85 -6.06 2.41 44.56
N MET A 86 -5.41 3.45 45.08
CA MET A 86 -5.06 4.64 44.31
C MET A 86 -3.73 4.46 43.59
N LYS A 87 -3.58 5.09 42.42
CA LYS A 87 -2.34 5.21 41.66
C LYS A 87 -2.11 6.67 41.30
N HIS A 88 -0.85 7.08 41.33
CA HIS A 88 -0.43 8.39 40.86
C HIS A 88 -0.28 8.39 39.33
N GLN A 89 -0.86 9.39 38.68
CA GLN A 89 -0.66 9.65 37.25
C GLN A 89 0.65 10.41 37.03
N GLU A 90 1.31 10.17 35.90
CA GLU A 90 2.45 10.99 35.49
C GLU A 90 1.92 12.19 34.70
N ILE A 91 1.88 13.37 35.33
CA ILE A 91 1.33 14.57 34.70
C ILE A 91 2.48 15.34 34.02
N PRO A 92 2.36 15.65 32.71
CA PRO A 92 3.34 16.48 32.02
C PRO A 92 3.50 17.83 32.71
N ASN A 93 4.71 18.36 32.76
CA ASN A 93 4.87 19.74 33.21
C ASN A 93 4.17 20.69 32.23
N LYS A 94 3.79 21.88 32.72
CA LYS A 94 3.06 22.90 31.96
C LYS A 94 3.68 23.20 30.59
N LYS A 95 5.02 23.29 30.52
CA LYS A 95 5.73 23.69 29.30
C LYS A 95 5.60 22.59 28.24
N ASP A 96 5.78 21.35 28.64
CA ASP A 96 5.69 20.19 27.75
C ASP A 96 4.24 19.98 27.31
N PHE A 97 3.28 20.05 28.24
CA PHE A 97 1.86 19.95 27.89
C PHE A 97 1.45 21.02 26.86
N LYS A 98 1.81 22.29 27.09
CA LYS A 98 1.51 23.38 26.14
C LYS A 98 2.17 23.17 24.78
N LYS A 99 3.39 22.63 24.76
CA LYS A 99 4.08 22.32 23.52
C LYS A 99 3.32 21.23 22.73
N HIS A 100 3.01 20.10 23.36
CA HIS A 100 2.25 19.03 22.73
C HIS A 100 0.87 19.51 22.24
N TYR A 101 0.18 20.28 23.08
CA TYR A 101 -1.11 20.87 22.73
C TYR A 101 -1.01 21.76 21.49
N ASN A 102 -0.06 22.70 21.48
CA ASN A 102 0.12 23.61 20.37
C ASN A 102 0.51 22.84 19.10
N ASP A 103 1.44 21.89 19.20
CA ASP A 103 1.89 21.09 18.05
C ASP A 103 0.73 20.28 17.44
N TYR A 104 -0.16 19.70 18.26
CA TYR A 104 -1.31 18.93 17.79
C TYR A 104 -2.36 19.79 17.05
N PHE A 105 -2.67 20.98 17.58
CA PHE A 105 -3.74 21.83 17.02
C PHE A 105 -3.27 22.88 16.00
N LYS A 106 -1.95 23.06 15.82
CA LYS A 106 -1.36 24.09 14.96
C LYS A 106 -1.90 24.07 13.53
N ASP A 107 -1.97 22.89 12.92
CA ASP A 107 -2.34 22.73 11.51
C ASP A 107 -3.82 23.03 11.22
N TYR A 108 -4.63 23.22 12.27
CA TYR A 108 -6.05 23.51 12.16
C TYR A 108 -6.36 24.99 12.40
N GLN A 109 -5.36 25.82 12.68
CA GLN A 109 -5.55 27.26 12.87
C GLN A 109 -5.90 27.96 11.55
N LEU A 110 -6.61 29.09 11.63
CA LEU A 110 -6.95 29.91 10.47
C LEU A 110 -6.43 31.34 10.65
N GLU A 111 -5.65 31.77 9.67
CA GLU A 111 -5.19 33.15 9.54
C GLU A 111 -5.83 33.84 8.32
N ILE A 112 -6.30 35.06 8.51
CA ILE A 112 -6.81 35.93 7.44
C ILE A 112 -5.99 37.21 7.46
N GLY A 113 -5.21 37.44 6.40
CA GLY A 113 -4.40 38.67 6.29
C GLY A 113 -3.39 38.85 7.43
N LYS A 114 -2.82 37.74 7.94
CA LYS A 114 -1.91 37.67 9.12
C LYS A 114 -2.57 37.87 10.48
N ILE A 115 -3.89 37.92 10.54
CA ILE A 115 -4.64 37.93 11.81
C ILE A 115 -5.09 36.49 12.08
N LEU A 116 -4.73 35.96 13.23
CA LEU A 116 -5.20 34.67 13.70
C LEU A 116 -6.67 34.82 14.14
N VAL A 117 -7.58 34.20 13.39
CA VAL A 117 -9.03 34.38 13.57
C VAL A 117 -9.73 33.11 14.09
N SER A 118 -9.09 31.95 14.00
CA SER A 118 -9.59 30.71 14.59
C SER A 118 -8.44 29.86 15.08
N TYR A 119 -8.48 29.50 16.36
CA TYR A 119 -7.39 28.81 17.03
C TYR A 119 -7.86 28.19 18.34
N THR A 120 -7.00 27.38 18.94
CA THR A 120 -7.16 26.94 20.33
C THR A 120 -5.91 27.26 21.11
N GLU A 121 -6.05 27.68 22.36
CA GLU A 121 -4.92 28.00 23.23
C GLU A 121 -5.18 27.67 24.69
N ILE A 122 -4.12 27.33 25.42
CA ILE A 122 -4.16 27.25 26.88
C ILE A 122 -3.75 28.61 27.46
N PHE A 123 -4.70 29.34 28.02
CA PHE A 123 -4.47 30.70 28.51
C PHE A 123 -4.29 30.78 30.04
N ASP A 124 -4.81 29.82 30.80
CA ASP A 124 -4.70 29.77 32.26
C ASP A 124 -4.31 28.37 32.75
N PHE A 125 -3.65 28.30 33.90
CA PHE A 125 -3.11 27.06 34.47
C PHE A 125 -2.90 27.23 35.98
N TRP A 126 -3.34 26.28 36.79
CA TRP A 126 -3.09 26.25 38.24
C TRP A 126 -3.08 24.81 38.77
N TYR A 127 -2.62 24.67 40.01
CA TYR A 127 -2.66 23.44 40.78
C TYR A 127 -3.66 23.59 41.93
N GLU A 128 -4.36 22.52 42.26
CA GLU A 128 -5.35 22.53 43.35
C GLU A 128 -5.25 21.23 44.14
N LYS A 129 -5.32 21.33 45.48
CA LYS A 129 -5.41 20.19 46.39
C LYS A 129 -6.23 20.62 47.60
N GLU A 130 -7.37 19.98 47.81
CA GLU A 130 -8.32 20.33 48.88
C GLU A 130 -8.67 21.83 48.86
N ASP A 131 -8.26 22.61 49.86
CA ASP A 131 -8.51 24.05 49.96
C ASP A 131 -7.33 24.92 49.50
N ASP A 132 -6.22 24.31 49.05
CA ASP A 132 -5.06 25.03 48.54
C ASP A 132 -5.09 25.15 47.01
N ARG A 133 -4.89 26.37 46.51
CA ARG A 133 -4.87 26.68 45.09
C ARG A 133 -3.63 27.49 44.76
N ILE A 134 -2.78 26.92 43.93
CA ILE A 134 -1.52 27.52 43.51
C ILE A 134 -1.63 27.97 42.06
N THR A 135 -1.76 29.27 41.87
CA THR A 135 -1.85 29.90 40.55
C THR A 135 -0.49 30.01 39.88
N ASN A 136 -0.51 30.13 38.56
CA ASN A 136 0.72 30.34 37.80
C ASN A 136 1.43 31.68 38.13
N ASP A 137 0.71 32.69 38.59
CA ASP A 137 1.32 33.97 39.00
C ASP A 137 2.07 33.84 40.32
N GLU A 138 1.55 33.04 41.27
CA GLU A 138 2.23 32.75 42.54
C GLU A 138 3.55 31.99 42.32
N ILE A 139 3.55 31.00 41.42
CA ILE A 139 4.77 30.27 41.02
C ILE A 139 5.78 31.21 40.36
N ARG A 140 5.33 32.08 39.45
CA ARG A 140 6.19 33.05 38.76
C ARG A 140 6.82 34.06 39.72
N ASN A 141 6.13 34.40 40.80
CA ASN A 141 6.62 35.31 41.83
C ASN A 141 7.54 34.62 42.86
N GLY A 142 7.91 33.35 42.63
CA GLY A 142 8.89 32.64 43.43
C GLY A 142 8.34 32.06 44.74
N ILE A 143 7.03 31.90 44.86
CA ILE A 143 6.42 31.19 45.99
C ILE A 143 6.73 29.69 45.80
N ILE A 144 7.67 29.17 46.61
CA ILE A 144 8.09 27.77 46.57
C ILE A 144 7.10 26.96 47.40
N HIS A 145 6.15 26.30 46.74
CA HIS A 145 5.40 25.22 47.34
C HIS A 145 6.25 23.94 47.29
N SER A 146 6.45 23.30 48.44
CA SER A 146 7.07 21.99 48.51
C SER A 146 6.17 20.97 47.81
N ASP A 147 6.70 20.42 46.73
CA ASP A 147 6.18 19.29 45.97
C ASP A 147 4.78 19.44 45.33
N LEU A 148 4.75 20.00 44.12
CA LEU A 148 3.56 20.02 43.25
C LEU A 148 3.12 18.61 42.79
N SER A 149 3.89 17.56 43.11
CA SER A 149 3.57 16.18 42.72
C SER A 149 2.38 15.59 43.47
N GLU A 150 1.76 16.31 44.40
CA GLU A 150 0.54 15.88 45.08
C GLU A 150 -0.72 16.61 44.60
N TYR A 151 -0.59 17.60 43.70
CA TYR A 151 -1.70 18.46 43.31
C TYR A 151 -2.33 18.03 41.99
N ASP A 152 -3.65 18.19 41.91
CA ASP A 152 -4.39 18.10 40.66
C ASP A 152 -4.01 19.27 39.76
N VAL A 153 -4.08 19.04 38.44
CA VAL A 153 -3.74 20.04 37.44
C VAL A 153 -4.99 20.54 36.74
N PHE A 154 -5.12 21.87 36.71
CA PHE A 154 -6.21 22.56 36.05
C PHE A 154 -5.71 23.50 34.96
N MET A 155 -6.40 23.53 33.83
CA MET A 155 -6.09 24.43 32.72
C MET A 155 -7.36 25.01 32.13
N LYS A 156 -7.31 26.28 31.71
CA LYS A 156 -8.34 26.84 30.84
C LYS A 156 -7.87 26.87 29.40
N ILE A 157 -8.71 26.32 28.54
CA ILE A 157 -8.52 26.25 27.11
C ILE A 157 -9.54 27.16 26.44
N LEU A 158 -9.07 28.08 25.60
CA LEU A 158 -9.91 28.91 24.74
C LEU A 158 -9.95 28.27 23.35
N VAL A 159 -11.14 28.20 22.77
CA VAL A 159 -11.39 27.71 21.41
C VAL A 159 -12.15 28.78 20.65
N VAL A 160 -11.48 29.42 19.70
CA VAL A 160 -12.05 30.51 18.89
C VAL A 160 -12.43 29.97 17.51
N TYR A 161 -13.70 30.05 17.17
CA TYR A 161 -14.28 29.64 15.89
C TYR A 161 -14.43 30.83 14.96
N HIS A 162 -14.05 30.66 13.69
CA HIS A 162 -14.36 31.63 12.64
C HIS A 162 -15.35 31.04 11.64
N LYS A 163 -16.61 31.51 11.67
CA LYS A 163 -17.71 31.03 10.82
C LYS A 163 -17.92 29.51 10.97
N THR A 164 -17.65 28.75 9.90
CA THR A 164 -17.76 27.29 9.83
C THR A 164 -16.43 26.57 10.01
N HIS A 165 -15.34 27.31 10.24
CA HIS A 165 -14.02 26.74 10.47
C HIS A 165 -13.91 26.19 11.90
N PHE A 166 -13.28 25.03 12.03
CA PHE A 166 -13.02 24.38 13.31
C PHE A 166 -11.50 24.38 13.55
N PRO A 167 -11.02 24.95 14.67
CA PRO A 167 -9.58 25.03 14.95
C PRO A 167 -9.00 23.72 15.49
N PHE A 168 -9.59 22.58 15.12
CA PHE A 168 -9.24 21.24 15.59
C PHE A 168 -9.72 20.16 14.60
N PRO A 169 -9.14 18.95 14.63
CA PRO A 169 -9.58 17.87 13.75
C PRO A 169 -11.02 17.46 14.03
N ILE A 170 -11.87 17.53 13.00
CA ILE A 170 -13.21 16.94 13.07
C ILE A 170 -13.07 15.49 12.57
N PRO A 171 -13.27 14.48 13.43
CA PRO A 171 -13.26 13.10 12.97
C PRO A 171 -14.41 12.90 11.98
N LEU A 172 -14.05 12.56 10.73
CA LEU A 172 -15.00 12.24 9.68
C LEU A 172 -16.04 11.24 10.20
N THR A 173 -17.30 11.46 9.86
CA THR A 173 -18.36 10.48 10.11
C THR A 173 -18.03 9.17 9.38
N ASN A 174 -18.59 8.04 9.84
CA ASN A 174 -18.38 6.76 9.16
C ASN A 174 -18.80 6.83 7.68
N GLU A 175 -19.85 7.58 7.37
CA GLU A 175 -20.31 7.83 6.01
C GLU A 175 -19.28 8.61 5.19
N GLU A 176 -18.70 9.69 5.72
CA GLU A 176 -17.66 10.46 5.03
C GLU A 176 -16.34 9.67 4.88
N LYS A 177 -16.00 8.81 5.85
CA LYS A 177 -14.86 7.87 5.72
C LYS A 177 -15.09 6.87 4.60
N LEU A 178 -16.29 6.31 4.52
CA LEU A 178 -16.69 5.37 3.47
C LEU A 178 -16.70 6.06 2.11
N ASP A 179 -17.28 7.25 1.99
CA ASP A 179 -17.34 8.01 0.74
C ASP A 179 -15.92 8.37 0.24
N LYS A 180 -15.04 8.84 1.14
CA LYS A 180 -13.63 9.08 0.81
C LYS A 180 -12.95 7.79 0.30
N ARG A 181 -13.24 6.65 0.92
CA ARG A 181 -12.69 5.35 0.50
C ARG A 181 -13.24 4.90 -0.85
N CYS A 182 -14.54 5.10 -1.11
CA CYS A 182 -15.16 4.81 -2.40
C CYS A 182 -14.49 5.62 -3.52
N ARG A 183 -14.32 6.93 -3.34
CA ARG A 183 -13.63 7.78 -4.33
C ARG A 183 -12.19 7.33 -4.59
N GLN A 184 -11.45 6.96 -3.55
CA GLN A 184 -10.09 6.43 -3.72
C GLN A 184 -10.07 5.12 -4.52
N LEU A 185 -11.01 4.21 -4.25
CA LEU A 185 -11.13 2.95 -4.96
C LEU A 185 -11.57 3.16 -6.42
N GLU A 186 -12.46 4.11 -6.68
CA GLU A 186 -12.87 4.50 -8.03
C GLU A 186 -11.71 5.05 -8.84
N THR A 187 -10.92 5.96 -8.28
CA THR A 187 -9.71 6.48 -8.95
C THR A 187 -8.74 5.34 -9.28
N ARG A 188 -8.47 4.46 -8.32
CA ARG A 188 -7.57 3.31 -8.52
C ARG A 188 -8.12 2.34 -9.57
N ASN A 189 -9.42 2.09 -9.58
CA ASN A 189 -10.06 1.24 -10.58
C ASN A 189 -9.94 1.84 -11.98
N ASN A 190 -10.13 3.16 -12.11
CA ASN A 190 -9.98 3.85 -13.40
C ASN A 190 -8.53 3.75 -13.91
N GLU A 191 -7.54 3.92 -13.05
CA GLU A 191 -6.13 3.71 -13.41
C GLU A 191 -5.84 2.28 -13.86
N LEU A 192 -6.36 1.28 -13.13
CA LEU A 192 -6.21 -0.13 -13.49
C LEU A 192 -6.85 -0.45 -14.84
N VAL A 193 -8.03 0.09 -15.14
CA VAL A 193 -8.71 -0.08 -16.43
C VAL A 193 -7.87 0.53 -17.56
N LEU A 194 -7.32 1.73 -17.37
CA LEU A 194 -6.44 2.36 -18.36
C LEU A 194 -5.19 1.50 -18.63
N ASN A 195 -4.57 0.97 -17.59
CA ASN A 195 -3.40 0.08 -17.71
C ASN A 195 -3.73 -1.22 -18.44
N LEU A 196 -4.87 -1.85 -18.13
CA LEU A 196 -5.34 -3.06 -18.81
C LEU A 196 -5.60 -2.82 -20.29
N ASN A 197 -6.20 -1.68 -20.64
CA ASN A 197 -6.41 -1.31 -22.05
C ASN A 197 -5.07 -1.13 -22.77
N GLY A 198 -4.09 -0.46 -22.14
CA GLY A 198 -2.74 -0.32 -22.70
C GLY A 198 -2.06 -1.67 -22.94
N LEU A 199 -2.13 -2.58 -21.96
CA LEU A 199 -1.56 -3.92 -22.08
C LEU A 199 -2.23 -4.75 -23.19
N THR A 200 -3.55 -4.64 -23.31
CA THR A 200 -4.34 -5.33 -24.34
C THR A 200 -3.91 -4.89 -25.75
N ASN A 201 -3.73 -3.58 -25.96
CA ASN A 201 -3.27 -3.05 -27.24
C ASN A 201 -1.86 -3.57 -27.58
N MET A 202 -0.93 -3.54 -26.62
CA MET A 202 0.42 -4.07 -26.83
C MET A 202 0.41 -5.57 -27.18
N TYR A 203 -0.48 -6.34 -26.55
CA TYR A 203 -0.62 -7.76 -26.85
C TYR A 203 -1.11 -7.99 -28.29
N GLN A 204 -2.13 -7.24 -28.72
CA GLN A 204 -2.66 -7.31 -30.08
C GLN A 204 -1.58 -6.97 -31.13
N GLU A 205 -0.82 -5.88 -30.93
CA GLU A 205 0.28 -5.52 -31.82
C GLU A 205 1.35 -6.64 -31.93
N LYS A 206 1.66 -7.30 -30.80
CA LYS A 206 2.62 -8.40 -30.79
C LYS A 206 2.07 -9.64 -31.49
N GLU A 207 0.79 -9.92 -31.37
CA GLU A 207 0.13 -11.02 -32.06
C GLU A 207 0.14 -10.83 -33.59
N GLU A 208 -0.13 -9.61 -34.05
CA GLU A 208 -0.04 -9.22 -35.47
C GLU A 208 1.40 -9.40 -36.01
N GLN A 209 2.40 -8.90 -35.26
CA GLN A 209 3.81 -9.08 -35.60
C GLN A 209 4.19 -10.56 -35.69
N ASN A 210 3.74 -11.39 -34.75
CA ASN A 210 4.02 -12.82 -34.73
C ASN A 210 3.38 -13.52 -35.94
N THR A 211 2.15 -13.15 -36.27
CA THR A 211 1.43 -13.67 -37.45
C THR A 211 2.17 -13.35 -38.74
N TYR A 212 2.64 -12.10 -38.88
CA TYR A 212 3.45 -11.66 -40.02
C TYR A 212 4.78 -12.45 -40.11
N LEU A 213 5.50 -12.60 -39.01
CA LEU A 213 6.76 -13.35 -38.97
C LEU A 213 6.56 -14.83 -39.30
N ARG A 214 5.50 -15.46 -38.80
CA ARG A 214 5.13 -16.84 -39.14
C ARG A 214 4.83 -16.99 -40.63
N HIS A 215 4.11 -16.04 -41.22
CA HIS A 215 3.86 -16.03 -42.65
C HIS A 215 5.16 -15.94 -43.45
N ARG A 216 6.05 -14.99 -43.11
CA ARG A 216 7.35 -14.83 -43.74
C ARG A 216 8.21 -16.09 -43.64
N LEU A 217 8.29 -16.70 -42.46
CA LEU A 217 9.05 -17.94 -42.26
C LEU A 217 8.57 -19.07 -43.17
N ARG A 218 7.25 -19.19 -43.41
CA ARG A 218 6.72 -20.19 -44.35
C ARG A 218 7.14 -19.90 -45.79
N VAL A 219 7.11 -18.64 -46.20
CA VAL A 219 7.54 -18.23 -47.55
C VAL A 219 9.04 -18.49 -47.74
N GLU A 220 9.88 -18.06 -46.79
CA GLU A 220 11.32 -18.30 -46.82
C GLU A 220 11.66 -19.79 -46.85
N ARG A 221 10.99 -20.62 -46.05
CA ARG A 221 11.17 -22.09 -46.10
C ARG A 221 10.83 -22.67 -47.48
N ARG A 222 9.76 -22.20 -48.13
CA ARG A 222 9.41 -22.63 -49.49
C ARG A 222 10.49 -22.22 -50.49
N ILE A 223 10.97 -20.98 -50.41
CA ILE A 223 12.04 -20.48 -51.28
C ILE A 223 13.33 -21.29 -51.08
N ALA A 224 13.73 -21.52 -49.83
CA ALA A 224 14.92 -22.30 -49.49
C ALA A 224 14.80 -23.75 -49.99
N ASN A 225 13.66 -24.41 -49.75
CA ASN A 225 13.41 -25.76 -50.24
C ASN A 225 13.47 -25.83 -51.78
N ASN A 226 12.86 -24.87 -52.48
CA ASN A 226 12.91 -24.82 -53.95
C ASN A 226 14.34 -24.61 -54.47
N LYS A 227 15.11 -23.72 -53.84
CA LYS A 227 16.53 -23.49 -54.19
C LYS A 227 17.36 -24.75 -53.95
N TYR A 228 17.15 -25.43 -52.82
CA TYR A 228 17.86 -26.66 -52.47
C TYR A 228 17.56 -27.79 -53.47
N LYS A 229 16.27 -28.01 -53.82
CA LYS A 229 15.87 -28.98 -54.85
C LYS A 229 16.55 -28.72 -56.20
N ALA A 230 16.49 -27.47 -56.68
CA ALA A 230 17.14 -27.09 -57.93
C ALA A 230 18.66 -27.26 -57.89
N MET A 231 19.30 -27.07 -56.73
CA MET A 231 20.73 -27.32 -56.54
C MET A 231 21.05 -28.82 -56.61
N ILE A 232 20.30 -29.67 -55.91
CA ILE A 232 20.48 -31.12 -55.93
C ILE A 232 20.28 -31.69 -57.34
N GLU A 233 19.29 -31.19 -58.09
CA GLU A 233 19.08 -31.60 -59.49
C GLU A 233 20.29 -31.25 -60.38
N LYS A 234 20.87 -30.05 -60.21
CA LYS A 234 22.09 -29.63 -60.94
C LYS A 234 23.29 -30.50 -60.58
N ILE A 235 23.46 -30.81 -59.29
CA ILE A 235 24.53 -31.69 -58.80
C ILE A 235 24.36 -33.09 -59.38
N GLN A 236 23.17 -33.67 -59.27
CA GLN A 236 22.86 -34.98 -59.84
C GLN A 236 23.21 -35.05 -61.33
N LYS A 237 22.82 -34.03 -62.10
CA LYS A 237 23.13 -33.96 -63.53
C LYS A 237 24.64 -33.98 -63.78
N LYS A 238 25.40 -33.15 -63.05
CA LYS A 238 26.86 -33.08 -63.18
C LYS A 238 27.54 -34.39 -62.78
N PHE A 239 27.11 -35.01 -61.68
CA PHE A 239 27.61 -36.31 -61.26
C PHE A 239 27.35 -37.39 -62.30
N SER A 240 26.14 -37.47 -62.87
CA SER A 240 25.85 -38.40 -63.96
C SER A 240 26.74 -38.15 -65.19
N GLU A 241 26.99 -36.89 -65.58
CA GLU A 241 27.89 -36.53 -66.69
C GLU A 241 29.35 -36.96 -66.43
N TYR A 242 29.85 -36.87 -65.20
CA TYR A 242 31.20 -37.31 -64.85
C TYR A 242 31.29 -38.83 -64.75
N TYR A 243 30.30 -39.43 -64.11
CA TYR A 243 30.23 -40.87 -63.90
C TYR A 243 30.17 -41.64 -65.21
N ASP A 244 29.48 -41.09 -66.23
CA ASP A 244 29.43 -41.66 -67.58
C ASP A 244 30.81 -41.82 -68.23
N LYS A 245 31.76 -40.92 -67.90
CA LYS A 245 33.13 -40.93 -68.43
C LYS A 245 34.08 -41.92 -67.72
N LEU A 246 33.66 -42.49 -66.59
CA LEU A 246 34.47 -43.48 -65.87
C LEU A 246 34.49 -44.80 -66.66
N VAL A 247 35.66 -45.46 -66.69
CA VAL A 247 35.81 -46.76 -67.34
C VAL A 247 35.15 -47.86 -66.52
N GLU A 248 35.32 -47.81 -65.20
CA GLU A 248 34.69 -48.71 -64.24
C GLU A 248 33.46 -48.04 -63.63
N LYS A 249 32.36 -48.81 -63.52
CA LYS A 249 31.12 -48.36 -62.89
C LYS A 249 30.95 -49.06 -61.55
N ASP A 250 30.35 -48.34 -60.60
CA ASP A 250 29.97 -48.89 -59.29
C ASP A 250 28.81 -49.88 -59.43
N GLU A 251 28.82 -50.90 -58.58
CA GLU A 251 27.68 -51.79 -58.36
C GLU A 251 26.72 -51.17 -57.33
N CYS A 252 25.42 -51.35 -57.53
CA CYS A 252 24.41 -50.85 -56.61
C CYS A 252 24.47 -51.62 -55.28
N PRO A 253 24.54 -50.94 -54.11
CA PRO A 253 24.66 -51.60 -52.80
C PRO A 253 23.39 -52.35 -52.34
N VAL A 254 22.39 -52.48 -53.21
CA VAL A 254 21.08 -53.08 -52.90
C VAL A 254 20.79 -54.25 -53.84
N CYS A 255 20.84 -54.02 -55.16
CA CYS A 255 20.62 -55.07 -56.15
C CYS A 255 21.91 -55.72 -56.66
N TYR A 256 23.09 -55.17 -56.32
CA TYR A 256 24.41 -55.63 -56.78
C TYR A 256 24.58 -55.63 -58.31
N GLU A 257 23.72 -54.90 -59.02
CA GLU A 257 23.85 -54.68 -60.46
C GLU A 257 24.72 -53.45 -60.74
N GLU A 258 25.48 -53.49 -61.83
CA GLU A 258 26.22 -52.33 -62.32
C GLU A 258 25.27 -51.14 -62.59
N ILE A 259 25.62 -49.96 -62.06
CA ILE A 259 24.80 -48.76 -62.23
C ILE A 259 25.19 -48.07 -63.54
N ILE A 260 24.30 -48.06 -64.52
CA ILE A 260 24.49 -47.20 -65.71
C ILE A 260 24.20 -45.73 -65.36
N ALA A 261 24.90 -44.78 -66.00
CA ALA A 261 24.85 -43.36 -65.67
C ALA A 261 23.41 -42.76 -65.67
N GLU A 262 22.55 -43.24 -66.56
CA GLU A 262 21.14 -42.83 -66.63
C GLU A 262 20.31 -43.29 -65.43
N LYS A 263 20.66 -44.45 -64.86
CA LYS A 263 20.01 -45.03 -63.68
C LYS A 263 20.70 -44.62 -62.39
N LEU A 264 21.79 -43.85 -62.43
CA LEU A 264 22.47 -43.36 -61.24
C LEU A 264 21.60 -42.35 -60.48
N LYS A 265 21.52 -42.52 -59.17
CA LYS A 265 21.03 -41.55 -58.19
C LYS A 265 22.14 -41.35 -57.16
N VAL A 266 22.49 -40.09 -56.92
CA VAL A 266 23.46 -39.65 -55.91
C VAL A 266 22.70 -38.76 -54.92
N PRO A 267 22.29 -39.30 -53.78
CA PRO A 267 21.63 -38.56 -52.71
C PRO A 267 22.59 -37.55 -52.07
N GLY A 268 22.09 -36.68 -51.19
CA GLY A 268 22.89 -35.63 -50.54
C GLY A 268 24.14 -36.12 -49.79
N CYS A 269 24.20 -37.40 -49.45
CA CYS A 269 25.34 -38.09 -48.83
C CYS A 269 26.41 -38.60 -49.82
N CYS A 270 26.27 -38.29 -51.12
CA CYS A 270 27.21 -38.63 -52.20
C CYS A 270 27.47 -40.13 -52.44
N HIS A 271 26.60 -41.02 -51.97
CA HIS A 271 26.73 -42.46 -52.18
C HIS A 271 25.91 -42.92 -53.40
N SER A 272 26.56 -43.58 -54.36
CA SER A 272 25.93 -44.10 -55.59
C SER A 272 24.90 -45.19 -55.29
N ILE A 273 23.71 -45.07 -55.89
CA ILE A 273 22.66 -46.10 -55.87
C ILE A 273 21.85 -46.03 -57.17
N CYS A 274 21.27 -47.13 -57.65
CA CYS A 274 20.39 -47.08 -58.82
C CYS A 274 19.02 -46.46 -58.45
N LYS A 275 18.40 -45.72 -59.37
CA LYS A 275 17.11 -45.03 -59.19
C LYS A 275 16.01 -45.96 -58.65
N GLY A 276 15.90 -47.16 -59.21
CA GLY A 276 14.88 -48.14 -58.82
C GLY A 276 15.05 -48.67 -57.39
N CYS A 277 16.28 -48.72 -56.86
CA CYS A 277 16.52 -49.05 -55.46
C CYS A 277 16.35 -47.82 -54.56
N ALA A 278 16.77 -46.63 -55.01
CA ALA A 278 16.62 -45.40 -54.25
C ALA A 278 15.15 -45.06 -53.92
N GLU A 279 14.22 -45.30 -54.84
CA GLU A 279 12.78 -45.09 -54.63
C GLU A 279 12.16 -46.01 -53.56
N LYS A 280 12.84 -47.11 -53.22
CA LYS A 280 12.40 -48.10 -52.23
C LYS A 280 13.09 -47.93 -50.88
N CYS A 281 13.97 -46.94 -50.73
CA CYS A 281 14.76 -46.72 -49.53
C CYS A 281 14.48 -45.32 -48.96
N ASP A 282 14.15 -45.23 -47.67
CA ASP A 282 13.97 -43.93 -46.99
C ASP A 282 15.31 -43.33 -46.51
N LYS A 283 16.35 -44.17 -46.44
CA LYS A 283 17.69 -43.84 -45.95
C LYS A 283 18.74 -44.48 -46.83
N CYS A 284 19.92 -43.89 -46.85
CA CYS A 284 21.07 -44.42 -47.54
C CYS A 284 21.47 -45.81 -47.02
N PRO A 285 21.55 -46.85 -47.87
CA PRO A 285 22.02 -48.18 -47.44
C PRO A 285 23.46 -48.18 -46.90
N ILE A 286 24.27 -47.19 -47.30
CA ILE A 286 25.69 -47.09 -46.91
C ILE A 286 25.85 -46.30 -45.61
N CYS A 287 25.45 -45.02 -45.57
CA CYS A 287 25.67 -44.16 -44.40
C CYS A 287 24.45 -43.97 -43.50
N ARG A 288 23.27 -44.49 -43.88
CA ARG A 288 22.00 -44.37 -43.14
C ARG A 288 21.47 -42.94 -42.97
N GLU A 289 22.10 -41.95 -43.59
CA GLU A 289 21.52 -40.61 -43.69
C GLU A 289 20.20 -40.67 -44.45
N SER A 290 19.22 -39.89 -44.01
CA SER A 290 17.92 -39.85 -44.69
C SER A 290 18.08 -39.24 -46.06
N TYR A 291 17.44 -39.84 -47.06
CA TYR A 291 17.31 -39.20 -48.36
C TYR A 291 16.38 -38.01 -48.18
N LEU A 292 16.96 -36.84 -47.91
CA LEU A 292 16.22 -35.60 -47.73
C LEU A 292 15.45 -35.33 -49.03
N LEU A 293 14.11 -35.36 -48.94
CA LEU A 293 13.16 -34.99 -50.00
C LEU A 293 13.23 -33.49 -50.36
#